data_AF-A0A7J9YWN1-F1
#
_entry.id   AF-A0A7J9YWN1-F1
#
_cell.length_a   1.000
_cell.length_b   1.000
_cell.length_c   1.000
_cell.angle_alpha   90.00
_cell.angle_beta   90.00
_cell.angle_gamma   90.00
#
_symmetry.space_group_name_H-M   'P 1'
#
loop_
_entity.id
_entity.type
_entity.pdbx_description
1 polymer ?
#
loop_
_entity_poly.entity_id
_entity_poly.type
_entity_poly.pdbx_seq_one_letter_code
_entity_poly.pdbx_strand_id
1 'polypeptide(L)'
;AHEIAELAAEFRGVFALETIERYVSESIDRMAGARLTDFLPLFVHRFARERLRALAQSEDKITKDVPEVLFVCVHNAGRSQMAAGLLNRRAAGRVHVRTAGTDPAEEINPAVVEALAEVGVDVAQEFPKPLTDEFVRAADAVITMGCGDACPIYPGKRYEDWELEDPAGEDLETVRRIRDEIDRRAEGLLAQLLAGRGGDEPT
;
A
#
# COMPACT_ATOMS: atom_id res chain seq x y z
N ALA A 1 -16.87 -9.69 15.69
CA ALA A 1 -18.32 -9.77 15.32
C ALA A 1 -18.79 -8.49 14.63
N HIS A 2 -18.62 -7.30 15.23
CA HIS A 2 -19.02 -6.03 14.59
C HIS A 2 -18.27 -5.75 13.27
N GLU A 3 -16.94 -5.89 13.28
CA GLU A 3 -16.09 -5.67 12.09
C GLU A 3 -16.48 -6.55 10.89
N ILE A 4 -16.84 -7.82 11.14
CA ILE A 4 -17.25 -8.77 10.10
C ILE A 4 -18.58 -8.32 9.48
N ALA A 5 -19.52 -7.85 10.28
CA ALA A 5 -20.81 -7.40 9.79
C ALA A 5 -20.69 -6.15 8.88
N GLU A 6 -19.80 -5.23 9.23
CA GLU A 6 -19.51 -4.04 8.40
C GLU A 6 -18.88 -4.43 7.06
N LEU A 7 -17.86 -5.30 7.07
CA LEU A 7 -17.24 -5.80 5.84
C LEU A 7 -18.23 -6.61 5.00
N ALA A 8 -19.07 -7.44 5.61
CA ALA A 8 -20.09 -8.21 4.91
C ALA A 8 -21.16 -7.30 4.28
N ALA A 9 -21.45 -6.14 4.89
CA ALA A 9 -22.32 -5.14 4.31
C ALA A 9 -21.66 -4.42 3.12
N GLU A 10 -20.38 -4.05 3.24
CA GLU A 10 -19.61 -3.37 2.17
C GLU A 10 -19.43 -4.28 0.94
N PHE A 11 -19.09 -5.55 1.14
CA PHE A 11 -18.83 -6.52 0.07
C PHE A 11 -20.04 -7.39 -0.27
N ARG A 12 -21.25 -6.92 0.05
CA ARG A 12 -22.49 -7.64 -0.24
C ARG A 12 -22.62 -7.90 -1.74
N GLY A 13 -22.82 -9.16 -2.12
CA GLY A 13 -22.93 -9.56 -3.52
C GLY A 13 -21.59 -9.76 -4.23
N VAL A 14 -20.47 -9.46 -3.57
CA VAL A 14 -19.10 -9.69 -4.07
C VAL A 14 -18.52 -10.97 -3.46
N PHE A 15 -18.67 -11.14 -2.14
CA PHE A 15 -18.17 -12.29 -1.40
C PHE A 15 -19.24 -12.90 -0.49
N ALA A 16 -19.14 -14.20 -0.26
CA ALA A 16 -19.91 -14.90 0.76
C ALA A 16 -19.36 -14.58 2.16
N LEU A 17 -20.18 -14.70 3.20
CA LEU A 17 -19.82 -14.36 4.58
C LEU A 17 -18.59 -15.15 5.04
N GLU A 18 -18.50 -16.43 4.67
CA GLU A 18 -17.41 -17.33 5.01
C GLU A 18 -16.06 -16.83 4.46
N THR A 19 -16.08 -16.16 3.30
CA THR A 19 -14.87 -15.53 2.75
C THR A 19 -14.47 -14.32 3.57
N ILE A 20 -15.43 -13.49 3.98
CA ILE A 20 -15.18 -12.32 4.83
C ILE A 20 -14.58 -12.76 6.17
N GLU A 21 -15.20 -13.76 6.82
CA GLU A 21 -14.74 -14.30 8.10
C GLU A 21 -13.31 -14.86 8.00
N ARG A 22 -13.02 -15.62 6.94
CA ARG A 22 -11.68 -16.15 6.69
C ARG A 22 -10.66 -15.03 6.52
N TYR A 23 -10.95 -14.00 5.72
CA TYR A 23 -10.03 -12.89 5.51
C TYR A 23 -9.76 -12.08 6.77
N VAL A 24 -10.78 -11.87 7.62
CA VAL A 24 -10.60 -11.24 8.93
C VAL A 24 -9.71 -12.11 9.83
N SER A 25 -9.98 -13.41 9.92
CA SER A 25 -9.16 -14.34 10.73
C SER A 25 -7.70 -14.39 10.26
N GLU A 26 -7.47 -14.57 8.96
CA GLU A 26 -6.12 -14.58 8.40
C GLU A 26 -5.40 -13.23 8.58
N SER A 27 -6.14 -12.11 8.57
CA SER A 27 -5.56 -10.79 8.83
C SER A 27 -5.11 -10.66 10.29
N ILE A 28 -5.83 -11.25 11.24
CA ILE A 28 -5.40 -11.32 12.64
C ILE A 28 -4.08 -12.08 12.73
N ASP A 29 -4.01 -13.28 12.15
CA ASP A 29 -2.81 -14.13 12.22
C ASP A 29 -1.57 -13.43 11.61
N ARG A 30 -1.77 -12.75 10.47
CA ARG A 30 -0.71 -12.01 9.78
C ARG A 30 -0.27 -10.74 10.52
N MET A 31 -1.16 -10.14 11.32
CA MET A 31 -0.87 -8.95 12.11
C MET A 31 -0.40 -9.29 13.54
N ALA A 32 -0.53 -10.55 13.98
CA ALA A 32 -0.22 -10.96 15.36
C ALA A 32 1.25 -10.77 15.77
N GLY A 33 2.17 -10.61 14.80
CA GLY A 33 3.57 -10.25 15.04
C GLY A 33 3.79 -8.75 15.32
N ALA A 34 2.88 -7.88 14.90
CA ALA A 34 2.94 -6.45 15.16
C ALA A 34 2.36 -6.15 16.54
N ARG A 35 3.18 -5.68 17.49
CA ARG A 35 2.74 -5.35 18.85
C ARG A 35 1.94 -4.04 18.93
N LEU A 36 0.88 -3.90 18.14
CA LEU A 36 -0.09 -2.81 18.23
C LEU A 36 -1.25 -3.25 19.14
N THR A 37 -0.97 -3.55 20.40
CA THR A 37 -1.93 -4.19 21.32
C THR A 37 -3.17 -3.35 21.62
N ASP A 38 -3.10 -2.03 21.47
CA ASP A 38 -4.19 -1.13 21.84
C ASP A 38 -5.15 -0.81 20.68
N PHE A 39 -4.73 -1.06 19.43
CA PHE A 39 -5.51 -0.73 18.21
C PHE A 39 -5.66 -1.90 17.23
N LEU A 40 -5.29 -3.12 17.66
CA LEU A 40 -5.31 -4.32 16.82
C LEU A 40 -6.65 -4.55 16.09
N PRO A 41 -7.84 -4.40 16.72
CA PRO A 41 -9.11 -4.62 16.03
C PRO A 41 -9.32 -3.65 14.83
N LEU A 42 -8.98 -2.37 15.02
CA LEU A 42 -9.09 -1.36 13.96
C LEU A 42 -8.15 -1.65 12.78
N PHE A 43 -6.88 -1.97 13.07
CA PHE A 43 -5.91 -2.27 12.01
C PHE A 43 -6.21 -3.58 11.30
N VAL A 44 -6.70 -4.60 12.03
CA VAL A 44 -7.18 -5.85 11.43
C VAL A 44 -8.36 -5.57 10.50
N HIS A 45 -9.35 -4.79 10.94
CA HIS A 45 -10.49 -4.42 10.09
C HIS A 45 -10.02 -3.69 8.82
N ARG A 46 -9.18 -2.66 8.96
CA ARG A 46 -8.63 -1.91 7.81
C ARG A 46 -7.83 -2.81 6.88
N PHE A 47 -6.97 -3.66 7.41
CA PHE A 47 -6.17 -4.58 6.62
C PHE A 47 -7.03 -5.62 5.89
N ALA A 48 -7.99 -6.24 6.58
CA ALA A 48 -8.95 -7.16 5.97
C ALA A 48 -9.75 -6.48 4.85
N ARG A 49 -10.20 -5.23 5.07
CA ARG A 49 -10.88 -4.42 4.05
C ARG A 49 -10.01 -4.19 2.82
N GLU A 50 -8.75 -3.79 3.01
CA GLU A 50 -7.79 -3.57 1.91
C GLU A 50 -7.55 -4.86 1.11
N ARG A 51 -7.37 -5.99 1.81
CA ARG A 51 -7.17 -7.32 1.21
C ARG A 51 -8.39 -7.78 0.41
N LEU A 52 -9.59 -7.65 0.97
CA LEU A 52 -10.83 -8.00 0.29
C LEU A 52 -11.06 -7.15 -0.96
N ARG A 53 -10.77 -5.84 -0.89
CA ARG A 53 -10.86 -4.96 -2.05
C ARG A 53 -9.85 -5.35 -3.14
N ALA A 54 -8.62 -5.68 -2.74
CA ALA A 54 -7.59 -6.14 -3.67
C ALA A 54 -7.98 -7.48 -4.32
N LEU A 55 -8.51 -8.43 -3.54
CA LEU A 55 -9.02 -9.70 -4.05
C LEU A 55 -10.14 -9.44 -5.08
N ALA A 56 -11.13 -8.61 -4.73
CA ALA A 56 -12.25 -8.31 -5.60
C ALA A 56 -11.81 -7.68 -6.93
N GLN A 57 -10.82 -6.79 -6.88
CA GLN A 57 -10.22 -6.19 -8.08
C GLN A 57 -9.43 -7.22 -8.91
N SER A 58 -8.74 -8.16 -8.26
CA SER A 58 -7.97 -9.20 -8.96
C SER A 58 -8.82 -10.31 -9.59
N GLU A 59 -10.03 -10.50 -9.08
CA GLU A 59 -11.03 -11.46 -9.60
C GLU A 59 -12.05 -10.78 -10.52
N ASP A 60 -11.80 -9.54 -10.95
CA ASP A 60 -12.69 -8.72 -11.79
C ASP A 60 -14.12 -8.56 -11.25
N LYS A 61 -14.31 -8.71 -9.93
CA LYS A 61 -15.60 -8.55 -9.25
C LYS A 61 -15.93 -7.08 -8.96
N ILE A 62 -14.92 -6.22 -8.92
CA ILE A 62 -15.05 -4.77 -8.79
C ILE A 62 -14.14 -4.11 -9.81
N THR A 63 -14.65 -3.09 -10.51
CA THR A 63 -13.89 -2.32 -11.50
C THR A 63 -12.82 -1.45 -10.85
N LYS A 64 -11.68 -1.29 -11.54
CA LYS A 64 -10.63 -0.33 -11.18
C LYS A 64 -10.84 0.97 -11.94
N ASP A 65 -11.40 1.98 -11.29
CA ASP A 65 -11.66 3.27 -11.96
C ASP A 65 -10.35 4.05 -12.22
N VAL A 66 -9.31 3.78 -11.44
CA VAL A 66 -7.98 4.41 -11.50
C VAL A 66 -6.87 3.37 -11.42
N PRO A 67 -5.64 3.67 -11.91
CA PRO A 67 -4.52 2.74 -11.81
C PRO A 67 -4.20 2.39 -10.36
N GLU A 68 -3.86 1.12 -10.14
CA GLU A 68 -3.50 0.57 -8.83
C GLU A 68 -1.97 0.48 -8.68
N VAL A 69 -1.41 1.19 -7.71
CA VAL A 69 0.03 1.21 -7.44
C VAL A 69 0.33 0.57 -6.10
N LEU A 70 1.25 -0.38 -6.06
CA LEU A 70 1.73 -1.01 -4.83
C LEU A 70 3.19 -0.64 -4.58
N PHE A 71 3.46 -0.02 -3.44
CA PHE A 71 4.82 0.22 -2.95
C PHE A 71 5.22 -0.82 -1.90
N VAL A 72 6.34 -1.51 -2.12
CA VAL A 72 6.85 -2.54 -1.20
C VAL A 72 8.24 -2.17 -0.72
N CYS A 73 8.46 -2.22 0.59
CA CYS A 73 9.80 -2.21 1.16
C CYS A 73 9.91 -3.32 2.23
N VAL A 74 11.02 -3.39 2.97
CA VAL A 74 11.18 -4.42 4.02
C VAL A 74 10.16 -4.22 5.14
N HIS A 75 10.23 -3.08 5.83
CA HIS A 75 9.50 -2.87 7.08
C HIS A 75 8.13 -2.19 6.94
N ASN A 76 7.79 -1.66 5.76
CA ASN A 76 6.61 -0.80 5.54
C ASN A 76 6.45 0.35 6.55
N ALA A 77 7.57 0.86 7.05
CA ALA A 77 7.63 1.93 8.05
C ALA A 77 8.37 3.18 7.54
N GLY A 78 8.89 3.16 6.31
CA GLY A 78 9.71 4.25 5.76
C GLY A 78 9.46 4.48 4.27
N ARG A 79 10.37 3.97 3.43
CA ARG A 79 10.37 4.18 1.97
C ARG A 79 8.99 4.01 1.30
N SER A 80 8.29 2.89 1.54
CA SER A 80 6.97 2.67 0.95
C SER A 80 5.88 3.59 1.49
N GLN A 81 5.94 3.99 2.77
CA GLN A 81 5.02 4.97 3.35
C GLN A 81 5.24 6.37 2.77
N MET A 82 6.51 6.79 2.62
CA MET A 82 6.85 8.04 1.93
C MET A 82 6.33 8.06 0.51
N ALA A 83 6.65 7.02 -0.27
CA ALA A 83 6.26 6.94 -1.66
C ALA A 83 4.73 6.99 -1.83
N ALA A 84 4.00 6.28 -0.95
CA ALA A 84 2.56 6.29 -1.00
C ALA A 84 1.93 7.64 -0.62
N GLY A 85 2.38 8.25 0.47
CA GLY A 85 1.86 9.55 0.90
C GLY A 85 2.09 10.65 -0.14
N LEU A 86 3.30 10.69 -0.72
CA LEU A 86 3.68 11.65 -1.76
C LEU A 86 2.92 11.41 -3.06
N LEU A 87 2.85 10.17 -3.55
CA LEU A 87 2.13 9.83 -4.77
C LEU A 87 0.63 10.12 -4.63
N ASN A 88 0.01 9.71 -3.51
CA ASN A 88 -1.42 9.91 -3.27
C ASN A 88 -1.77 11.41 -3.29
N ARG A 89 -0.96 12.24 -2.61
CA ARG A 89 -1.13 13.70 -2.63
C ARG A 89 -1.04 14.29 -4.04
N ARG A 90 -0.02 13.90 -4.82
CA ARG A 90 0.18 14.40 -6.20
C ARG A 90 -0.90 13.92 -7.16
N ALA A 91 -1.34 12.67 -7.00
CA ALA A 91 -2.33 12.07 -7.86
C ALA A 91 -3.72 12.68 -7.65
N ALA A 92 -4.03 13.19 -6.45
CA ALA A 92 -5.32 13.79 -6.12
C ALA A 92 -6.51 12.89 -6.54
N GLY A 93 -6.41 11.60 -6.20
CA GLY A 93 -7.42 10.59 -6.51
C GLY A 93 -7.35 9.99 -7.92
N ARG A 94 -6.37 10.38 -8.76
CA ARG A 94 -6.19 9.80 -10.12
C ARG A 94 -5.48 8.45 -10.14
N VAL A 95 -4.95 8.00 -9.00
CA VAL A 95 -4.40 6.65 -8.80
C VAL A 95 -4.83 6.19 -7.40
N HIS A 96 -4.95 4.88 -7.22
CA HIS A 96 -5.12 4.27 -5.92
C HIS A 96 -3.78 3.66 -5.47
N VAL A 97 -3.40 3.88 -4.22
CA VAL A 97 -2.08 3.50 -3.72
C VAL A 97 -2.22 2.55 -2.54
N ARG A 98 -1.44 1.47 -2.58
CA ARG A 98 -1.26 0.53 -1.46
C ARG A 98 0.20 0.45 -1.07
N THR A 99 0.45 0.03 0.15
CA THR A 99 1.79 -0.26 0.65
C THR A 99 1.85 -1.62 1.31
N ALA A 100 3.02 -2.24 1.32
CA ALA A 100 3.27 -3.44 2.10
C ALA A 100 4.73 -3.61 2.50
N GLY A 101 4.94 -4.51 3.47
CA GLY A 101 6.24 -4.90 4.01
C GLY A 101 6.46 -6.40 3.90
N THR A 102 7.67 -6.83 3.58
CA THR A 102 8.05 -8.25 3.65
C THR A 102 8.27 -8.72 5.08
N ASP A 103 8.72 -7.80 5.94
CA ASP A 103 8.91 -8.00 7.38
C ASP A 103 8.46 -6.72 8.12
N PRO A 104 7.14 -6.47 8.25
CA PRO A 104 6.62 -5.20 8.76
C PRO A 104 7.12 -4.86 10.16
N ALA A 105 7.50 -3.60 10.38
CA ALA A 105 7.80 -3.10 11.72
C ALA A 105 6.54 -2.92 12.56
N GLU A 106 6.72 -2.61 13.85
CA GLU A 106 5.61 -2.37 14.78
C GLU A 106 4.91 -1.03 14.52
N GLU A 107 5.65 0.00 14.09
CA GLU A 107 5.14 1.34 13.82
C GLU A 107 5.88 2.00 12.64
N ILE A 108 5.29 3.08 12.11
CA ILE A 108 5.96 3.92 11.11
C ILE A 108 7.10 4.68 11.78
N ASN A 109 8.25 4.77 11.12
CA ASN A 109 9.40 5.48 11.64
C ASN A 109 9.03 6.95 11.96
N PRO A 110 9.21 7.42 13.20
CA PRO A 110 8.85 8.79 13.58
C PRO A 110 9.51 9.87 12.72
N ALA A 111 10.76 9.69 12.30
CA ALA A 111 11.44 10.64 11.42
C ALA A 111 10.77 10.72 10.03
N VAL A 112 10.20 9.61 9.55
CA VAL A 112 9.43 9.57 8.30
C VAL A 112 8.12 10.34 8.45
N VAL A 113 7.43 10.17 9.58
CA VAL A 113 6.21 10.93 9.90
C VAL A 113 6.52 12.42 9.94
N GLU A 114 7.59 12.82 10.64
CA GLU A 114 8.02 14.21 10.73
C GLU A 114 8.38 14.80 9.36
N ALA A 115 9.20 14.12 8.55
CA ALA A 115 9.60 14.62 7.25
C ALA A 115 8.43 14.74 6.26
N LEU A 116 7.42 13.87 6.34
CA LEU A 116 6.22 13.97 5.50
C LEU A 116 5.28 15.09 5.97
N ALA A 117 5.15 15.28 7.28
CA ALA A 117 4.34 16.37 7.84
C ALA A 117 4.84 17.75 7.41
N GLU A 118 6.16 17.94 7.28
CA GLU A 118 6.77 19.18 6.77
C GLU A 118 6.27 19.59 5.39
N VAL A 119 6.00 18.61 4.54
CA VAL A 119 5.47 18.87 3.20
C VAL A 119 3.94 18.86 3.18
N GLY A 120 3.26 18.56 4.29
CA GLY A 120 1.80 18.49 4.37
C GLY A 120 1.22 17.13 3.95
N VAL A 121 1.97 16.06 4.15
CA VAL A 121 1.51 14.67 4.00
C VAL A 121 1.42 14.04 5.39
N ASP A 122 0.22 13.64 5.79
CA ASP A 122 0.00 12.95 7.06
C ASP A 122 -0.09 11.44 6.82
N VAL A 123 0.82 10.69 7.45
CA VAL A 123 0.82 9.23 7.48
C VAL A 123 0.71 8.67 8.90
N ALA A 124 0.42 9.52 9.90
CA ALA A 124 0.34 9.08 11.30
C ALA A 124 -0.82 8.09 11.56
N GLN A 125 -1.83 8.10 10.68
CA GLN A 125 -2.94 7.15 10.70
C GLN A 125 -2.66 5.89 9.86
N GLU A 126 -1.55 5.82 9.14
CA GLU A 126 -1.14 4.59 8.44
C GLU A 126 -0.45 3.63 9.39
N PHE A 127 -0.32 2.38 8.96
CA PHE A 127 0.28 1.32 9.76
C PHE A 127 1.11 0.38 8.87
N PRO A 128 2.23 -0.17 9.39
CA PRO A 128 2.95 -1.23 8.70
C PRO A 128 2.07 -2.47 8.54
N LYS A 129 2.01 -3.02 7.32
CA LYS A 129 1.17 -4.18 6.99
C LYS A 129 1.92 -5.16 6.07
N PRO A 130 1.69 -6.46 6.21
CA PRO A 130 2.42 -7.47 5.46
C PRO A 130 2.03 -7.51 3.99
N LEU A 131 2.98 -7.89 3.14
CA LEU A 131 2.73 -8.18 1.73
C LEU A 131 1.81 -9.39 1.60
N THR A 132 0.82 -9.24 0.72
CA THR A 132 -0.14 -10.29 0.41
C THR A 132 -0.22 -10.50 -1.10
N ASP A 133 -0.63 -11.69 -1.50
CA ASP A 133 -0.69 -12.07 -2.91
C ASP A 133 -1.73 -11.22 -3.68
N GLU A 134 -2.87 -10.98 -3.05
CA GLU A 134 -3.95 -10.15 -3.58
C GLU A 134 -3.51 -8.71 -3.84
N PHE A 135 -2.60 -8.15 -3.02
CA PHE A 135 -2.07 -6.80 -3.27
C PHE A 135 -1.29 -6.74 -4.58
N VAL A 136 -0.43 -7.73 -4.83
CA VAL A 136 0.37 -7.80 -6.06
C VAL A 136 -0.53 -8.06 -7.27
N ARG A 137 -1.51 -8.97 -7.13
CA ARG A 137 -2.47 -9.26 -8.22
C ARG A 137 -3.37 -8.07 -8.55
N ALA A 138 -3.77 -7.27 -7.57
CA ALA A 138 -4.58 -6.09 -7.78
C ALA A 138 -3.81 -4.92 -8.38
N ALA A 139 -2.48 -4.85 -8.20
CA ALA A 139 -1.66 -3.77 -8.71
C ALA A 139 -1.52 -3.80 -10.25
N ASP A 140 -1.49 -2.62 -10.86
CA ASP A 140 -1.07 -2.41 -12.25
C ASP A 140 0.43 -2.05 -12.31
N ALA A 141 0.94 -1.39 -11.25
CA ALA A 141 2.36 -1.14 -11.03
C ALA A 141 2.81 -1.56 -9.63
N VAL A 142 3.91 -2.29 -9.55
CA VAL A 142 4.55 -2.74 -8.30
C VAL A 142 5.95 -2.14 -8.23
N ILE A 143 6.20 -1.36 -7.18
CA ILE A 143 7.45 -0.64 -6.98
C ILE A 143 8.13 -1.20 -5.73
N THR A 144 9.27 -1.86 -5.92
CA THR A 144 10.07 -2.45 -4.84
C THR A 144 11.15 -1.49 -4.37
N MET A 145 11.45 -1.51 -3.07
CA MET A 145 12.42 -0.63 -2.42
C MET A 145 13.20 -1.43 -1.37
N GLY A 146 14.23 -2.14 -1.82
CA GLY A 146 15.15 -2.88 -0.96
C GLY A 146 14.59 -4.17 -0.34
N CYS A 147 13.47 -4.70 -0.84
CA CYS A 147 12.94 -6.01 -0.42
C CYS A 147 13.41 -7.19 -1.32
N GLY A 148 14.20 -6.93 -2.35
CA GLY A 148 14.75 -7.94 -3.26
C GLY A 148 13.68 -8.77 -3.95
N ASP A 149 13.94 -10.07 -4.14
CA ASP A 149 13.08 -11.00 -4.88
C ASP A 149 11.88 -11.54 -4.07
N ALA A 150 11.54 -10.91 -2.94
CA ALA A 150 10.45 -11.36 -2.08
C ALA A 150 9.06 -11.14 -2.71
N CYS A 151 8.95 -10.31 -3.75
CA CYS A 151 7.69 -10.04 -4.43
C CYS A 151 7.42 -11.05 -5.56
N PRO A 152 6.27 -11.75 -5.57
CA PRO A 152 5.91 -12.60 -6.70
C PRO A 152 5.74 -11.77 -7.99
N ILE A 153 6.20 -12.30 -9.11
CA ILE A 153 6.10 -11.66 -10.42
C ILE A 153 4.90 -12.23 -11.19
N TYR A 154 3.97 -11.35 -11.56
CA TYR A 154 2.81 -11.66 -12.38
C TYR A 154 2.94 -11.01 -13.76
N PRO A 155 2.57 -11.69 -14.86
CA PRO A 155 2.58 -11.10 -16.19
C PRO A 155 1.58 -9.94 -16.31
N GLY A 156 1.84 -9.02 -17.24
CA GLY A 156 0.93 -7.92 -17.57
C GLY A 156 0.93 -6.76 -16.58
N LYS A 157 1.92 -6.70 -15.69
CA LYS A 157 2.08 -5.61 -14.71
C LYS A 157 3.42 -4.90 -14.93
N ARG A 158 3.46 -3.63 -14.53
CA ARG A 158 4.70 -2.87 -14.47
C ARG A 158 5.42 -3.18 -13.16
N TYR A 159 6.71 -3.47 -13.24
CA TYR A 159 7.59 -3.62 -12.09
C TYR A 159 8.74 -2.63 -12.17
N GLU A 160 9.03 -1.96 -11.07
CA GLU A 160 10.23 -1.13 -10.91
C GLU A 160 10.91 -1.44 -9.60
N ASP A 161 12.24 -1.44 -9.62
CA ASP A 161 13.03 -1.47 -8.40
C ASP A 161 13.68 -0.10 -8.18
N TRP A 162 13.37 0.50 -7.05
CA TRP A 162 13.92 1.78 -6.65
C TRP A 162 15.00 1.57 -5.60
N GLU A 163 16.25 1.59 -6.07
CA GLU A 163 17.42 1.66 -5.20
C GLU A 163 17.42 3.00 -4.45
N LEU A 164 17.23 2.93 -3.13
CA LEU A 164 17.09 4.05 -2.21
C LEU A 164 17.79 3.71 -0.89
N GLU A 165 18.39 4.73 -0.27
CA GLU A 165 18.92 4.63 1.10
C GLU A 165 17.80 4.27 2.09
N ASP A 166 18.16 3.55 3.17
CA ASP A 166 17.18 3.16 4.21
C ASP A 166 17.07 4.26 5.26
N PRO A 167 15.87 4.83 5.53
CA PRO A 167 15.71 5.89 6.53
C PRO A 167 15.79 5.38 7.99
N ALA A 168 15.97 4.08 8.23
CA ALA A 168 15.97 3.51 9.56
C ALA A 168 17.25 3.89 10.34
N GLY A 169 17.09 4.56 11.48
CA GLY A 169 18.20 4.99 12.33
C GLY A 169 18.96 6.23 11.84
N GLU A 170 18.56 6.80 10.69
CA GLU A 170 19.15 8.00 10.12
C GLU A 170 18.61 9.29 10.77
N ASP A 171 19.36 10.38 10.63
CA ASP A 171 18.91 11.71 11.06
C ASP A 171 17.83 12.30 10.13
N LEU A 172 17.11 13.29 10.63
CA LEU A 172 16.00 13.90 9.89
C LEU A 172 16.46 14.57 8.57
N GLU A 173 17.69 15.07 8.49
CA GLU A 173 18.22 15.67 7.25
C GLU A 173 18.39 14.62 6.15
N THR A 174 18.94 13.45 6.51
CA THR A 174 19.07 12.31 5.62
C THR A 174 17.71 11.76 5.21
N VAL A 175 16.77 11.66 6.15
CA VAL A 175 15.38 11.25 5.89
C VAL A 175 14.69 12.22 4.92
N ARG A 176 14.91 13.54 5.04
CA ARG A 176 14.43 14.54 4.07
C ARG A 176 15.03 14.34 2.67
N ARG A 177 16.33 14.03 2.56
CA ARG A 177 16.97 13.73 1.27
C ARG A 177 16.32 12.52 0.60
N ILE A 178 16.05 11.45 1.38
CA ILE A 178 15.37 10.25 0.90
C ILE A 178 13.95 10.58 0.43
N ARG A 179 13.19 11.35 1.23
CA ARG A 179 11.85 11.85 0.86
C ARG A 179 11.87 12.57 -0.48
N ASP A 180 12.81 13.49 -0.68
CA ASP A 180 12.87 14.34 -1.87
C ASP A 180 13.29 13.55 -3.12
N GLU A 181 14.13 12.52 -2.98
CA GLU A 181 14.42 11.56 -4.06
C GLU A 181 13.18 10.73 -4.41
N ILE A 182 12.48 10.20 -3.40
CA ILE A 182 11.23 9.44 -3.59
C ILE A 182 10.17 10.29 -4.29
N ASP A 183 10.04 11.56 -3.90
CA ASP A 183 9.04 12.47 -4.45
C ASP A 183 9.26 12.72 -5.95
N ARG A 184 10.53 12.91 -6.37
CA ARG A 184 10.89 13.03 -7.79
C ARG A 184 10.57 11.78 -8.58
N ARG A 185 10.84 10.58 -8.03
CA ARG A 185 10.50 9.32 -8.70
C ARG A 185 8.99 9.10 -8.78
N ALA A 186 8.25 9.43 -7.70
CA ALA A 186 6.80 9.34 -7.66
C ALA A 186 6.13 10.26 -8.68
N GLU A 187 6.66 11.47 -8.88
CA GLU A 187 6.21 12.38 -9.94
C GLU A 187 6.40 11.78 -11.34
N GLY A 188 7.58 11.19 -11.61
CA GLY A 188 7.86 10.50 -12.87
C GLY A 188 6.94 9.31 -13.11
N LEU A 189 6.69 8.49 -12.07
CA LEU A 189 5.76 7.36 -12.13
C LEU A 189 4.33 7.84 -12.44
N LEU A 190 3.85 8.87 -11.75
CA LEU A 190 2.51 9.42 -11.96
C LEU A 190 2.33 9.90 -13.40
N ALA A 191 3.28 10.65 -13.95
CA ALA A 191 3.22 11.14 -15.32
C ALA A 191 3.07 9.98 -16.33
N GLN A 192 3.81 8.89 -16.12
CA GLN A 192 3.78 7.73 -17.01
C GLN A 192 2.46 6.95 -16.89
N LEU A 193 1.94 6.76 -15.67
CA LEU A 193 0.66 6.09 -15.43
C LEU A 193 -0.51 6.84 -16.08
N LEU A 194 -0.49 8.18 -16.04
CA LEU A 194 -1.54 9.00 -16.65
C LEU A 194 -1.40 9.12 -18.17
N ALA A 195 -0.17 9.13 -18.69
CA ALA A 195 0.06 9.12 -20.14
C ALA A 195 -0.44 7.82 -20.80
N GLY A 196 -0.28 6.67 -20.14
CA GLY A 196 -0.75 5.37 -20.63
C GLY A 196 -2.27 5.24 -20.77
N ARG A 197 -3.06 6.13 -20.15
CA ARG A 197 -4.53 6.15 -20.26
C ARG A 197 -5.08 7.05 -21.37
N GLY A 198 -4.26 7.94 -21.93
CA GLY A 198 -4.68 8.88 -22.99
C GLY A 198 -4.70 8.28 -24.40
N GLY A 199 -4.44 6.97 -24.55
CA GLY A 199 -4.34 6.28 -25.85
C GLY A 199 -5.61 5.56 -26.33
N ASP A 200 -6.64 5.44 -25.50
CA ASP A 200 -7.95 4.88 -25.88
C ASP A 200 -8.92 6.03 -26.22
N GLU A 201 -8.68 6.70 -27.36
CA GLU A 201 -9.72 7.50 -28.03
C GLU A 201 -10.27 6.63 -29.17
N PRO A 202 -11.57 6.24 -29.14
CA PRO A 202 -12.12 5.37 -30.17
C PRO A 202 -12.12 6.12 -31.50
N THR A 203 -11.38 5.57 -32.48
CA THR A 203 -11.41 6.03 -33.88
C THR A 203 -12.66 5.53 -34.58
#